data_AF-A0A956IUW8-F1
#
_entry.id   AF-A0A956IUW8-F1
#
_cell.length_a   1.000
_cell.length_b   1.000
_cell.length_c   1.000
_cell.angle_alpha   90.00
_cell.angle_beta   90.00
_cell.angle_gamma   90.00
#
_symmetry.space_group_name_H-M   'P 1'
#
loop_
_entity.id
_entity.type
_entity.pdbx_description
1 polymer ?
#
loop_
_entity_poly.entity_id
_entity_poly.type
_entity_poly.pdbx_seq_one_letter_code
_entity_poly.pdbx_strand_id
1 'polypeptide(L)'
;MRTRLPLTLGLLLALGGCNRPQGAADGGAAQDTKAEAGAAEAGPGASDAAPASGDVVAAVSAVSGPSGIRTADLAEGTFLGKGAKLRAGQVIQVPRGTLAELSLEGGGTLRINEASELVVHPASDRKVELRSGELVAIVTAGQTPLTIASGEDLLEVSQGEARALNRDGHRDYAVVYGAAKLRSGDKSVDLGPGATLQTPIEEAAPPQPVVSLRPLEDTSWARSFDLAAKMADEVPVGVGALTARRAGETQERYSLRLVDQKVNVTISGRIALTEVEQTFYNEAPLVLEGTYRFPLPADASISGLSLLVGNRWEDAAMLEKERARAIFKEIVEATVPRDPALLEWEQGNIFKLKIFPIPGRGERKIRLRYTQVLPAVGESLRYRYPLSGASSGASGTAIGDFDFKVTIDKGELPSDALAALKTPMADLERREHGDRIELSAHEREFRPVHDLGVDIPLPPEDRRMHAETHLDRDGQAYFMVAVQPDLPLAADDRPTHYAFVLDRSHSTTPELFTAASSLVQAIAGALDIDDRVTILACDTACDAAPGGLQAPTADALTAADAFLRGQTLAGASDLGGMLRSAADALHEADAKG
;
A
#
# COMPACT_ATOMS: atom_id res chain seq x y z
N MET A 1 31.22 -14.27 6.94
CA MET A 1 31.29 -13.00 6.17
C MET A 1 30.46 -11.93 6.86
N ARG A 2 30.64 -10.64 6.53
CA ARG A 2 29.75 -9.56 7.01
C ARG A 2 28.58 -9.39 6.03
N THR A 3 27.36 -9.70 6.47
CA THR A 3 26.13 -9.24 5.80
C THR A 3 26.04 -7.71 5.88
N ARG A 4 25.70 -7.06 4.76
CA ARG A 4 25.32 -5.64 4.74
C ARG A 4 23.80 -5.53 4.77
N LEU A 5 23.27 -4.54 5.48
CA LEU A 5 21.86 -4.17 5.41
C LEU A 5 21.54 -3.54 4.04
N PRO A 6 20.27 -3.57 3.59
CA PRO A 6 19.83 -2.77 2.46
C PRO A 6 19.92 -1.27 2.81
N LEU A 7 20.69 -0.51 2.02
CA LEU A 7 20.75 0.95 2.12
C LEU A 7 19.56 1.57 1.38
N THR A 8 18.91 2.55 1.99
CA THR A 8 17.72 3.21 1.45
C THR A 8 18.09 4.56 0.85
N LEU A 9 18.46 4.56 -0.43
CA LEU A 9 18.90 5.77 -1.13
C LEU A 9 17.78 6.81 -1.32
N GLY A 10 18.18 8.06 -1.52
CA GLY A 10 17.33 9.20 -1.85
C GLY A 10 18.09 10.18 -2.75
N LEU A 11 17.53 10.48 -3.92
CA LEU A 11 18.10 11.34 -4.96
C LEU A 11 18.08 12.83 -4.59
N LEU A 12 19.00 13.61 -5.16
CA LEU A 12 18.89 15.07 -5.18
C LEU A 12 19.48 15.68 -6.48
N LEU A 13 18.83 16.72 -7.00
CA LEU A 13 19.39 17.65 -8.00
C LEU A 13 20.09 18.84 -7.31
N ALA A 14 21.28 19.20 -7.79
CA ALA A 14 22.00 20.41 -7.38
C ALA A 14 22.59 21.10 -8.62
N LEU A 15 21.92 22.15 -9.11
CA LEU A 15 22.33 22.86 -10.32
C LEU A 15 23.52 23.80 -10.10
N GLY A 16 24.59 23.59 -10.87
CA GLY A 16 25.83 24.36 -10.83
C GLY A 16 25.95 25.38 -11.97
N GLY A 17 25.77 26.67 -11.66
CA GLY A 17 26.14 27.77 -12.56
C GLY A 17 27.59 28.20 -12.36
N CYS A 18 28.38 28.22 -13.43
CA CYS A 18 29.82 28.50 -13.38
C CYS A 18 30.17 29.99 -13.29
N ASN A 19 31.14 30.36 -12.44
CA ASN A 19 32.24 31.20 -12.89
C ASN A 19 33.55 30.97 -12.09
N ARG A 20 34.68 31.44 -12.64
CA ARG A 20 36.09 31.22 -12.24
C ARG A 20 36.59 32.25 -11.18
N PRO A 21 37.78 32.12 -10.54
CA PRO A 21 39.05 31.61 -11.12
C PRO A 21 39.95 30.73 -10.21
N GLN A 22 41.17 30.46 -10.71
CA GLN A 22 42.26 29.72 -10.05
C GLN A 22 43.04 30.64 -9.08
N GLY A 23 43.65 30.09 -8.02
CA GLY A 23 44.70 30.83 -7.28
C GLY A 23 45.16 30.25 -5.94
N ALA A 24 46.43 29.81 -5.90
CA ALA A 24 47.30 29.68 -4.71
C ALA A 24 46.90 28.70 -3.59
N ALA A 25 47.80 28.59 -2.61
CA ALA A 25 47.79 27.65 -1.49
C ALA A 25 48.06 28.39 -0.16
N ASP A 26 48.50 27.66 0.86
CA ASP A 26 48.65 28.07 2.27
C ASP A 26 47.31 28.34 3.00
N GLY A 27 47.18 28.12 4.30
CA GLY A 27 48.18 27.61 5.25
C GLY A 27 48.14 28.40 6.56
N GLY A 28 47.23 28.05 7.48
CA GLY A 28 47.10 28.73 8.76
C GLY A 28 46.15 28.02 9.72
N ALA A 29 46.53 27.97 11.00
CA ALA A 29 45.74 27.42 12.08
C ALA A 29 45.76 28.34 13.30
N ALA A 30 44.58 28.65 13.83
CA ALA A 30 44.29 29.29 15.11
C ALA A 30 42.82 28.91 15.45
N GLN A 31 42.38 28.67 16.70
CA GLN A 31 42.54 29.42 17.95
C GLN A 31 41.95 30.83 17.87
N ASP A 32 41.02 31.27 18.73
CA ASP A 32 40.24 30.60 19.79
C ASP A 32 38.75 31.05 19.66
N THR A 33 37.78 30.63 20.47
CA THR A 33 37.48 31.23 21.79
C THR A 33 36.23 30.58 22.41
N LYS A 34 35.98 30.85 23.70
CA LYS A 34 34.91 30.24 24.52
C LYS A 34 34.19 31.30 25.36
N ALA A 35 32.97 31.67 24.96
CA ALA A 35 32.00 32.54 25.64
C ALA A 35 30.69 32.54 24.81
N GLU A 36 29.48 32.80 25.30
CA GLU A 36 28.84 32.61 26.61
C GLU A 36 27.29 32.60 26.35
N ALA A 37 26.43 32.51 27.37
CA ALA A 37 24.98 32.39 27.16
C ALA A 37 24.29 33.73 26.84
N GLY A 38 23.22 33.71 26.04
CA GLY A 38 22.42 34.89 25.71
C GLY A 38 20.98 34.58 25.27
N ALA A 39 20.02 34.89 26.14
CA ALA A 39 18.58 35.10 25.95
C ALA A 39 17.76 34.19 25.00
N ALA A 40 16.68 33.62 25.53
CA ALA A 40 15.54 33.15 24.73
C ALA A 40 14.45 34.24 24.66
N GLU A 41 13.77 34.35 23.53
CA GLU A 41 12.44 34.99 23.43
C GLU A 41 11.39 33.91 23.14
N ALA A 42 10.19 34.06 23.70
CA ALA A 42 9.12 33.05 23.64
C ALA A 42 7.87 33.60 22.95
N GLY A 43 7.30 32.79 22.04
CA GLY A 43 6.02 33.01 21.37
C GLY A 43 5.11 31.78 21.54
N PRO A 44 3.78 31.94 21.61
CA PRO A 44 2.98 31.15 22.55
C PRO A 44 2.34 29.89 21.95
N GLY A 45 2.06 28.89 22.80
CA GLY A 45 1.11 27.82 22.46
C GLY A 45 1.28 26.47 23.15
N ALA A 46 2.40 26.19 23.82
CA ALA A 46 2.63 24.93 24.55
C ALA A 46 2.85 25.19 26.05
N SER A 47 2.25 24.34 26.90
CA SER A 47 2.33 24.46 28.35
C SER A 47 3.48 23.62 28.92
N ASP A 48 4.63 24.24 29.16
CA ASP A 48 5.71 23.64 29.96
C ASP A 48 5.28 23.56 31.45
N ALA A 49 4.55 22.50 31.79
CA ALA A 49 4.23 22.16 33.17
C ALA A 49 5.45 21.50 33.84
N ALA A 50 5.97 22.14 34.91
CA ALA A 50 7.09 21.61 35.68
C ALA A 50 6.78 20.22 36.27
N PRO A 51 7.76 19.31 36.38
CA PRO A 51 7.48 17.89 36.55
C PRO A 51 7.07 17.49 37.97
N ALA A 52 5.91 16.85 38.10
CA ALA A 52 5.66 15.89 39.16
C ALA A 52 6.49 14.61 38.93
N SER A 53 7.04 14.04 39.99
CA SER A 53 7.94 12.88 39.93
C SER A 53 7.19 11.57 39.68
N GLY A 54 7.57 10.85 38.62
CA GLY A 54 7.12 9.49 38.33
C GLY A 54 7.81 8.94 37.07
N ASP A 55 8.07 7.64 37.05
CA ASP A 55 8.84 6.98 35.99
C ASP A 55 8.07 6.91 34.66
N VAL A 56 8.81 6.95 33.55
CA VAL A 56 8.26 7.09 32.18
C VAL A 56 8.08 5.72 31.54
N VAL A 57 6.93 5.11 31.78
CA VAL A 57 6.60 3.74 31.37
C VAL A 57 6.27 3.58 29.87
N ALA A 58 5.94 4.68 29.18
CA ALA A 58 5.61 4.65 27.76
C ALA A 58 5.88 6.00 27.08
N ALA A 59 6.02 5.96 25.74
CA ALA A 59 6.10 7.15 24.89
C ALA A 59 5.12 7.04 23.72
N VAL A 60 4.46 8.15 23.40
CA VAL A 60 3.51 8.24 22.29
C VAL A 60 4.26 8.20 20.95
N SER A 61 4.19 7.10 20.22
CA SER A 61 4.89 6.92 18.95
C SER A 61 4.07 7.41 17.75
N ALA A 62 2.74 7.39 17.81
CA ALA A 62 1.85 8.02 16.83
C ALA A 62 0.51 8.45 17.43
N VAL A 63 -0.14 9.44 16.82
CA VAL A 63 -1.52 9.86 17.09
C VAL A 63 -2.15 10.26 15.76
N SER A 64 -3.41 9.90 15.54
CA SER A 64 -4.20 10.31 14.37
C SER A 64 -5.60 10.72 14.80
N GLY A 65 -6.15 11.79 14.24
CA GLY A 65 -7.46 12.34 14.62
C GLY A 65 -7.39 13.72 15.31
N PRO A 66 -8.56 14.35 15.59
CA PRO A 66 -8.64 15.78 15.87
C PRO A 66 -8.47 16.18 17.33
N SER A 67 -8.51 15.25 18.29
CA SER A 67 -8.56 15.57 19.74
C SER A 67 -7.34 15.14 20.56
N GLY A 68 -6.41 14.41 19.96
CA GLY A 68 -5.20 13.89 20.60
C GLY A 68 -5.45 12.94 21.78
N ILE A 69 -4.37 12.50 22.44
CA ILE A 69 -4.48 11.71 23.68
C ILE A 69 -4.72 12.65 24.85
N ARG A 70 -5.58 12.26 25.81
CA ARG A 70 -5.83 13.03 27.04
C ARG A 70 -5.42 12.23 28.27
N THR A 71 -5.08 12.95 29.34
CA THR A 71 -4.79 12.40 30.66
C THR A 71 -5.39 13.33 31.73
N ALA A 72 -5.68 12.81 32.91
CA ALA A 72 -6.40 13.57 33.96
C ALA A 72 -5.62 14.77 34.55
N ASP A 73 -4.32 14.87 34.27
CA ASP A 73 -3.42 15.96 34.66
C ASP A 73 -3.26 17.06 33.59
N LEU A 74 -3.89 16.91 32.42
CA LEU A 74 -3.89 17.94 31.37
C LEU A 74 -4.98 19.00 31.59
N ALA A 75 -4.66 20.24 31.20
CA ALA A 75 -5.62 21.34 31.18
C ALA A 75 -6.68 21.13 30.07
N GLU A 76 -7.91 21.59 30.31
CA GLU A 76 -9.01 21.45 29.36
C GLU A 76 -8.66 22.06 28.00
N GLY A 77 -8.89 21.31 26.92
CA GLY A 77 -8.52 21.68 25.56
C GLY A 77 -7.09 21.32 25.12
N THR A 78 -6.22 20.89 26.04
CA THR A 78 -4.86 20.39 25.70
C THR A 78 -4.86 18.87 25.46
N PHE A 79 -3.85 18.39 24.73
CA PHE A 79 -3.68 16.97 24.40
C PHE A 79 -2.21 16.58 24.19
N LEU A 80 -1.88 15.31 24.40
CA LEU A 80 -0.58 14.73 24.12
C LEU A 80 -0.49 14.29 22.64
N GLY A 81 0.62 14.67 21.99
CA GLY A 81 0.98 14.26 20.63
C GLY A 81 2.19 13.31 20.59
N LYS A 82 2.66 13.00 19.38
CA LYS A 82 3.85 12.18 19.16
C LYS A 82 5.08 12.73 19.90
N GLY A 83 5.79 11.86 20.60
CA GLY A 83 6.95 12.19 21.44
C GLY A 83 6.62 12.49 22.90
N ALA A 84 5.34 12.62 23.27
CA ALA A 84 4.94 12.79 24.66
C ALA A 84 5.29 11.55 25.50
N LYS A 85 5.64 11.78 26.76
CA LYS A 85 6.06 10.76 27.74
C LYS A 85 4.94 10.54 28.77
N LEU A 86 4.60 9.28 28.99
CA LEU A 86 3.51 8.85 29.87
C LEU A 86 4.09 8.22 31.15
N ARG A 87 3.44 8.46 32.29
CA ARG A 87 3.91 8.03 33.62
C ARG A 87 3.17 6.78 34.11
N ALA A 88 3.82 6.02 34.99
CA ALA A 88 3.20 4.88 35.68
C ALA A 88 1.89 5.28 36.38
N GLY A 89 0.83 4.50 36.19
CA GLY A 89 -0.47 4.72 36.85
C GLY A 89 -1.29 5.89 36.29
N GLN A 90 -0.81 6.58 35.25
CA GLN A 90 -1.54 7.67 34.60
C GLN A 90 -2.72 7.11 33.79
N VAL A 91 -3.91 7.69 33.99
CA VAL A 91 -5.10 7.36 33.20
C VAL A 91 -4.99 8.03 31.85
N ILE A 92 -5.04 7.23 30.78
CA ILE A 92 -4.91 7.62 29.39
C ILE A 92 -6.29 7.46 28.73
N GLN A 93 -6.80 8.53 28.14
CA GLN A 93 -8.06 8.55 27.40
C GLN A 93 -7.80 8.88 25.93
N VAL A 94 -8.39 8.08 25.04
CA VAL A 94 -8.34 8.27 23.59
C VAL A 94 -9.76 8.62 23.10
N PRO A 95 -10.04 9.91 22.79
CA PRO A 95 -11.38 10.38 22.43
C PRO A 95 -11.93 9.76 21.15
N ARG A 96 -13.24 9.95 20.90
CA ARG A 96 -13.87 9.61 19.62
C ARG A 96 -13.18 10.32 18.44
N GLY A 97 -13.13 9.64 17.31
CA GLY A 97 -12.42 10.05 16.09
C GLY A 97 -10.89 10.12 16.23
N THR A 98 -10.30 9.64 17.33
CA THR A 98 -8.84 9.68 17.58
C THR A 98 -8.29 8.27 17.82
N LEU A 99 -7.11 7.99 17.27
CA LEU A 99 -6.34 6.75 17.41
C LEU A 99 -4.96 7.05 17.98
N ALA A 100 -4.40 6.13 18.76
CA ALA A 100 -3.10 6.30 19.40
C ALA A 100 -2.21 5.05 19.29
N GLU A 101 -0.90 5.28 19.22
CA GLU A 101 0.14 4.25 19.32
C GLU A 101 1.15 4.63 20.40
N LEU A 102 1.45 3.70 21.31
CA LEU A 102 2.40 3.86 22.40
C LEU A 102 3.51 2.81 22.29
N SER A 103 4.77 3.23 22.39
CA SER A 103 5.90 2.34 22.64
C SER A 103 6.10 2.16 24.15
N LEU A 104 6.15 0.92 24.63
CA LEU A 104 6.30 0.62 26.06
C LEU A 104 7.78 0.52 26.48
N GLU A 105 8.08 0.98 27.68
CA GLU A 105 9.34 0.67 28.35
C GLU A 105 9.41 -0.84 28.67
N GLY A 106 10.57 -1.45 28.47
CA GLY A 106 10.72 -2.92 28.40
C GLY A 106 10.30 -3.55 27.06
N GLY A 107 9.78 -2.78 26.10
CA GLY A 107 9.51 -3.20 24.73
C GLY A 107 8.08 -3.68 24.45
N GLY A 108 7.74 -3.75 23.17
CA GLY A 108 6.38 -3.96 22.70
C GLY A 108 5.63 -2.65 22.46
N THR A 109 4.55 -2.75 21.68
CA THR A 109 3.77 -1.59 21.19
C THR A 109 2.30 -1.79 21.50
N LEU A 110 1.65 -0.76 22.04
CA LEU A 110 0.20 -0.68 22.14
C LEU A 110 -0.37 0.18 21.02
N ARG A 111 -1.49 -0.26 20.46
CA ARG A 111 -2.40 0.57 19.66
C ARG A 111 -3.70 0.67 20.43
N ILE A 112 -4.33 1.85 20.40
CA ILE A 112 -5.54 2.14 21.16
C ILE A 112 -6.55 2.74 20.19
N ASN A 113 -7.73 2.12 20.09
CA ASN A 113 -8.81 2.59 19.22
C ASN A 113 -9.57 3.76 19.87
N GLU A 114 -10.45 4.39 19.11
CA GLU A 114 -11.25 5.51 19.60
C GLU A 114 -12.21 5.11 20.73
N ALA A 115 -12.52 6.09 21.60
CA ALA A 115 -13.35 5.91 22.80
C ALA A 115 -12.82 4.85 23.78
N SER A 116 -11.52 4.90 24.08
CA SER A 116 -10.85 3.97 25.00
C SER A 116 -10.25 4.68 26.22
N GLU A 117 -10.29 4.01 27.38
CA GLU A 117 -9.57 4.40 28.59
C GLU A 117 -8.69 3.24 29.08
N LEU A 118 -7.42 3.54 29.38
CA LEU A 118 -6.45 2.58 29.89
C LEU A 118 -5.49 3.19 30.93
N VAL A 119 -4.80 2.32 31.66
CA VAL A 119 -3.69 2.68 32.57
C VAL A 119 -2.49 1.80 32.24
N VAL A 120 -1.29 2.38 32.16
CA VAL A 120 -0.03 1.64 32.00
C VAL A 120 0.68 1.56 33.36
N HIS A 121 1.02 0.35 33.80
CA HIS A 121 1.73 0.09 35.05
C HIS A 121 3.26 0.27 34.87
N PRO A 122 4.06 0.28 35.96
CA PRO A 122 5.52 0.25 35.88
C PRO A 122 6.06 -0.82 34.92
N ALA A 123 7.19 -0.54 34.26
CA ALA A 123 7.81 -1.44 33.30
C ALA A 123 8.20 -2.82 33.91
N SER A 124 8.45 -2.86 35.22
CA SER A 124 8.64 -4.08 36.02
C SER A 124 7.47 -5.05 35.96
N ASP A 125 6.25 -4.51 35.87
CA ASP A 125 5.01 -5.26 36.05
C ASP A 125 4.49 -5.79 34.71
N ARG A 126 5.01 -5.26 33.60
CA ARG A 126 4.63 -5.60 32.21
C ARG A 126 3.11 -5.59 31.99
N LYS A 127 2.39 -4.72 32.69
CA LYS A 127 0.93 -4.73 32.79
C LYS A 127 0.27 -3.48 32.21
N VAL A 128 -0.86 -3.67 31.55
CA VAL A 128 -1.75 -2.63 31.04
C VAL A 128 -3.17 -2.94 31.52
N GLU A 129 -3.91 -1.96 32.01
CA GLU A 129 -5.31 -2.09 32.43
C GLU A 129 -6.20 -1.40 31.40
N LEU A 130 -7.04 -2.15 30.67
CA LEU A 130 -8.07 -1.64 29.77
C LEU A 130 -9.39 -1.50 30.54
N ARG A 131 -9.84 -0.26 30.75
CA ARG A 131 -11.07 0.03 31.49
C ARG A 131 -12.30 0.07 30.60
N SER A 132 -12.13 0.56 29.38
CA SER A 132 -13.17 0.62 28.36
C SER A 132 -12.55 0.87 26.99
N GLY A 133 -13.27 0.52 25.93
CA GLY A 133 -12.81 0.63 24.55
C GLY A 133 -11.96 -0.56 24.15
N GLU A 134 -10.87 -0.32 23.41
CA GLU A 134 -10.17 -1.36 22.67
C GLU A 134 -8.68 -1.05 22.52
N LEU A 135 -7.84 -2.08 22.72
CA LEU A 135 -6.42 -2.02 22.42
C LEU A 135 -5.93 -3.27 21.69
N VAL A 136 -4.80 -3.11 20.99
CA VAL A 136 -4.01 -4.18 20.39
C VAL A 136 -2.59 -4.08 20.93
N ALA A 137 -2.03 -5.19 21.39
CA ALA A 137 -0.64 -5.28 21.83
C ALA A 137 0.18 -6.10 20.82
N ILE A 138 1.32 -5.55 20.38
CA ILE A 138 2.40 -6.31 19.74
C ILE A 138 3.50 -6.58 20.77
N VAL A 139 3.87 -7.85 20.91
CA VAL A 139 5.05 -8.31 21.66
C VAL A 139 5.98 -9.03 20.69
N THR A 140 7.21 -8.53 20.50
CA THR A 140 8.17 -9.18 19.60
C THR A 140 8.70 -10.47 20.24
N ALA A 141 8.86 -11.53 19.45
CA ALA A 141 9.41 -12.80 19.92
C ALA A 141 10.74 -12.59 20.67
N GLY A 142 10.84 -13.14 21.88
CA GLY A 142 12.00 -12.97 22.78
C GLY A 142 11.96 -11.76 23.71
N GLN A 143 10.94 -10.90 23.63
CA GLN A 143 10.64 -9.93 24.69
C GLN A 143 9.95 -10.60 25.88
N THR A 144 9.96 -9.94 27.04
CA THR A 144 9.10 -10.34 28.18
C THR A 144 7.62 -10.18 27.80
N PRO A 145 6.75 -11.16 28.15
CA PRO A 145 5.31 -11.07 27.91
C PRO A 145 4.68 -9.76 28.39
N LEU A 146 3.49 -9.46 27.88
CA LEU A 146 2.69 -8.30 28.28
C LEU A 146 1.32 -8.75 28.77
N THR A 147 0.94 -8.39 29.99
CA THR A 147 -0.37 -8.73 30.57
C THR A 147 -1.36 -7.58 30.39
N ILE A 148 -2.44 -7.83 29.65
CA ILE A 148 -3.57 -6.91 29.54
C ILE A 148 -4.63 -7.36 30.56
N ALA A 149 -4.94 -6.50 31.52
CA ALA A 149 -6.03 -6.69 32.48
C ALA A 149 -7.30 -5.96 32.01
N SER A 150 -8.46 -6.59 32.17
CA SER A 150 -9.74 -6.01 31.78
C SER A 150 -10.85 -6.58 32.67
N GLY A 151 -11.31 -5.77 33.64
CA GLY A 151 -12.18 -6.26 34.71
C GLY A 151 -11.50 -7.33 35.56
N GLU A 152 -12.07 -8.54 35.58
CA GLU A 152 -11.52 -9.73 36.26
C GLU A 152 -10.54 -10.54 35.40
N ASP A 153 -10.44 -10.23 34.11
CA ASP A 153 -9.66 -11.02 33.16
C ASP A 153 -8.21 -10.54 33.03
N LEU A 154 -7.34 -11.47 32.66
CA LEU A 154 -5.92 -11.25 32.38
C LEU A 154 -5.53 -12.01 31.12
N LEU A 155 -5.21 -11.27 30.04
CA LEU A 155 -4.64 -11.79 28.80
C LEU A 155 -3.12 -11.59 28.81
N GLU A 156 -2.36 -12.66 28.98
CA GLU A 156 -0.90 -12.65 28.91
C GLU A 156 -0.43 -12.92 27.47
N VAL A 157 0.01 -11.87 26.77
CA VAL A 157 0.52 -11.93 25.40
C VAL A 157 2.00 -12.30 25.45
N SER A 158 2.34 -13.54 25.06
CA SER A 158 3.72 -14.03 25.09
C SER A 158 4.54 -13.53 23.91
N GLN A 159 3.94 -13.53 22.71
CA GLN A 159 4.54 -13.03 21.47
C GLN A 159 3.48 -12.88 20.39
N GLY A 160 3.75 -12.03 19.39
CA GLY A 160 2.86 -11.75 18.28
C GLY A 160 1.93 -10.58 18.56
N GLU A 161 0.70 -10.66 18.05
CA GLU A 161 -0.26 -9.55 18.07
C GLU A 161 -1.62 -10.01 18.58
N ALA A 162 -2.11 -9.37 19.64
CA ALA A 162 -3.36 -9.73 20.31
C ALA A 162 -4.22 -8.52 20.66
N ARG A 163 -5.54 -8.69 20.54
CA ARG A 163 -6.60 -7.71 20.78
C ARG A 163 -7.23 -7.94 22.15
N ALA A 164 -7.57 -6.85 22.83
CA ALA A 164 -8.53 -6.84 23.94
C ALA A 164 -9.57 -5.73 23.72
N LEU A 165 -10.84 -6.11 23.77
CA LEU A 165 -12.01 -5.23 23.69
C LEU A 165 -12.78 -5.29 25.03
N ASN A 166 -13.26 -4.15 25.49
CA ASN A 166 -14.10 -4.01 26.68
C ASN A 166 -15.14 -2.91 26.44
N ARG A 167 -16.37 -3.29 26.06
CA ARG A 167 -17.47 -2.35 25.80
C ARG A 167 -18.77 -2.89 26.40
N ASP A 168 -19.51 -2.02 27.09
CA ASP A 168 -20.86 -2.26 27.58
C ASP A 168 -21.06 -3.54 28.42
N GLY A 169 -19.99 -3.95 29.13
CA GLY A 169 -19.96 -5.15 29.97
C GLY A 169 -19.46 -6.43 29.26
N HIS A 170 -19.38 -6.42 27.93
CA HIS A 170 -18.83 -7.50 27.13
C HIS A 170 -17.32 -7.32 26.93
N ARG A 171 -16.56 -8.42 27.04
CA ARG A 171 -15.11 -8.42 26.82
C ARG A 171 -14.73 -9.55 25.86
N ASP A 172 -14.01 -9.19 24.80
CA ASP A 172 -13.65 -10.04 23.66
C ASP A 172 -12.13 -9.97 23.47
N TYR A 173 -11.51 -11.14 23.26
CA TYR A 173 -10.07 -11.30 23.13
C TYR A 173 -9.77 -12.08 21.86
N ALA A 174 -8.73 -11.65 21.13
CA ALA A 174 -8.30 -12.34 19.92
C ALA A 174 -6.79 -12.34 19.77
N VAL A 175 -6.25 -13.35 19.09
CA VAL A 175 -4.83 -13.42 18.70
C VAL A 175 -4.76 -13.44 17.18
N VAL A 176 -4.20 -12.40 16.58
CA VAL A 176 -4.03 -12.30 15.11
C VAL A 176 -2.98 -13.33 14.67
N TYR A 177 -1.82 -13.30 15.33
CA TYR A 177 -0.74 -14.28 15.18
C TYR A 177 0.10 -14.34 16.47
N GLY A 178 0.87 -15.41 16.65
CA GLY A 178 1.64 -15.65 17.86
C GLY A 178 0.88 -16.45 18.90
N ALA A 179 1.03 -16.11 20.18
CA ALA A 179 0.44 -16.84 21.30
C ALA A 179 0.15 -15.94 22.50
N ALA A 180 -1.03 -16.11 23.09
CA ALA A 180 -1.43 -15.49 24.35
C ALA A 180 -2.17 -16.50 25.24
N LYS A 181 -2.31 -16.19 26.53
CA LYS A 181 -3.07 -16.99 27.49
C LYS A 181 -4.08 -16.12 28.23
N LEU A 182 -5.36 -16.45 28.11
CA LEU A 182 -6.41 -15.78 28.88
C LEU A 182 -6.63 -16.49 30.22
N ARG A 183 -6.85 -15.72 31.28
CA ARG A 183 -7.43 -16.18 32.54
C ARG A 183 -8.63 -15.31 32.89
N SER A 184 -9.74 -15.96 33.23
CA SER A 184 -11.01 -15.33 33.61
C SER A 184 -11.57 -16.10 34.82
N GLY A 185 -11.50 -15.47 36.00
CA GLY A 185 -11.68 -16.18 37.28
C GLY A 185 -10.71 -17.37 37.42
N ASP A 186 -11.26 -18.54 37.79
CA ASP A 186 -10.50 -19.80 37.91
C ASP A 186 -10.26 -20.50 36.55
N LYS A 187 -10.90 -20.05 35.46
CA LYS A 187 -10.75 -20.64 34.12
C LYS A 187 -9.56 -20.01 33.40
N SER A 188 -8.79 -20.81 32.65
CA SER A 188 -7.73 -20.31 31.78
C SER A 188 -7.67 -21.09 30.46
N VAL A 189 -7.42 -20.37 29.37
CA VAL A 189 -7.44 -20.87 27.99
C VAL A 189 -6.22 -20.33 27.25
N ASP A 190 -5.47 -21.21 26.58
CA ASP A 190 -4.39 -20.83 25.68
C ASP A 190 -4.95 -20.46 24.30
N LEU A 191 -4.53 -19.31 23.76
CA LEU A 191 -5.03 -18.74 22.50
C LEU A 191 -3.90 -18.69 21.47
N GLY A 192 -4.07 -19.44 20.37
CA GLY A 192 -3.18 -19.45 19.20
C GLY A 192 -3.63 -18.51 18.08
N PRO A 193 -2.93 -18.49 16.93
CA PRO A 193 -3.28 -17.64 15.79
C PRO A 193 -4.71 -17.85 15.30
N GLY A 194 -5.43 -16.76 15.02
CA GLY A 194 -6.82 -16.75 14.58
C GLY A 194 -7.85 -17.02 15.70
N ALA A 195 -7.43 -17.41 16.90
CA ALA A 195 -8.36 -17.71 17.99
C ALA A 195 -9.04 -16.43 18.52
N THR A 196 -10.35 -16.56 18.79
CA THR A 196 -11.18 -15.54 19.44
C THR A 196 -11.89 -16.15 20.66
N LEU A 197 -12.11 -15.38 21.72
CA LEU A 197 -12.79 -15.82 22.93
C LEU A 197 -13.48 -14.66 23.63
N GLN A 198 -14.77 -14.85 23.93
CA GLN A 198 -15.57 -13.89 24.70
C GLN A 198 -15.70 -14.34 26.17
N THR A 199 -15.97 -13.38 27.04
CA THR A 199 -16.10 -13.60 28.49
C THR A 199 -17.36 -12.93 29.05
N PRO A 200 -17.93 -13.42 30.18
CA PRO A 200 -17.50 -14.56 30.99
C PRO A 200 -17.53 -15.90 30.22
N ILE A 201 -16.59 -16.81 30.54
CA ILE A 201 -16.43 -18.06 29.79
C ILE A 201 -17.58 -19.02 30.11
N GLU A 202 -18.59 -19.04 29.25
CA GLU A 202 -19.68 -20.01 29.25
C GLU A 202 -19.15 -21.45 29.15
N GLU A 203 -19.95 -22.41 29.58
CA GLU A 203 -19.49 -23.77 29.84
C GLU A 203 -19.92 -24.76 28.74
N ALA A 204 -19.06 -25.72 28.44
CA ALA A 204 -19.27 -26.86 27.52
C ALA A 204 -19.08 -26.65 26.00
N ALA A 205 -17.92 -26.12 25.58
CA ALA A 205 -17.20 -26.67 24.42
C ALA A 205 -15.68 -26.43 24.55
N PRO A 206 -14.79 -27.34 24.08
CA PRO A 206 -13.43 -26.95 23.75
C PRO A 206 -13.48 -25.98 22.56
N PRO A 207 -12.72 -24.87 22.56
CA PRO A 207 -12.76 -23.91 21.46
C PRO A 207 -12.20 -24.55 20.18
N GLN A 208 -13.11 -24.89 19.25
CA GLN A 208 -12.76 -25.11 17.85
C GLN A 208 -12.06 -23.84 17.33
N PRO A 209 -10.89 -23.92 16.66
CA PRO A 209 -10.22 -22.75 16.12
C PRO A 209 -10.96 -22.24 14.88
N VAL A 210 -12.05 -21.50 15.11
CA VAL A 210 -12.72 -20.71 14.08
C VAL A 210 -11.72 -19.66 13.60
N VAL A 211 -11.24 -19.80 12.36
CA VAL A 211 -10.36 -18.82 11.71
C VAL A 211 -11.17 -17.56 11.45
N SER A 212 -11.25 -16.69 12.46
CA SER A 212 -12.02 -15.46 12.37
C SER A 212 -11.14 -14.36 11.78
N LEU A 213 -11.60 -13.71 10.72
CA LEU A 213 -10.97 -12.51 10.17
C LEU A 213 -11.38 -11.24 10.94
N ARG A 214 -12.32 -11.31 11.90
CA ARG A 214 -12.70 -10.18 12.78
C ARG A 214 -11.53 -9.40 13.40
N PRO A 215 -10.39 -10.00 13.79
CA PRO A 215 -9.24 -9.24 14.31
C PRO A 215 -8.57 -8.35 13.24
N LEU A 216 -8.75 -8.66 11.95
CA LEU A 216 -8.36 -7.82 10.82
C LEU A 216 -9.47 -6.82 10.44
N GLU A 217 -10.75 -7.20 10.58
CA GLU A 217 -11.91 -6.34 10.26
C GLU A 217 -12.12 -5.20 11.28
N ASP A 218 -12.10 -5.51 12.59
CA ASP A 218 -12.42 -4.55 13.65
C ASP A 218 -11.25 -3.63 14.01
N THR A 219 -10.00 -4.09 13.85
CA THR A 219 -8.86 -3.27 14.26
C THR A 219 -8.69 -2.13 13.26
N SER A 220 -8.67 -0.89 13.76
CA SER A 220 -8.47 0.31 12.93
C SER A 220 -7.07 0.41 12.28
N TRP A 221 -6.28 -0.68 12.30
CA TRP A 221 -5.09 -0.91 11.48
C TRP A 221 -5.37 -1.61 10.15
N ALA A 222 -6.59 -2.08 9.90
CA ALA A 222 -7.11 -2.18 8.54
C ALA A 222 -6.77 -0.88 7.78
N ARG A 223 -6.91 0.29 8.42
CA ARG A 223 -6.48 1.60 7.89
C ARG A 223 -4.98 1.82 7.69
N SER A 224 -4.07 0.89 8.00
CA SER A 224 -2.73 0.95 7.40
C SER A 224 -2.74 0.41 5.97
N PHE A 225 -3.59 -0.58 5.68
CA PHE A 225 -3.93 -1.00 4.34
C PHE A 225 -4.95 -0.06 3.69
N ASP A 226 -5.94 0.50 4.40
CA ASP A 226 -6.80 1.55 3.83
C ASP A 226 -6.05 2.89 3.66
N LEU A 227 -4.91 3.13 4.32
CA LEU A 227 -4.07 4.29 4.02
C LEU A 227 -3.12 3.99 2.85
N ALA A 228 -2.60 2.77 2.72
CA ALA A 228 -1.89 2.37 1.51
C ALA A 228 -2.82 2.35 0.28
N ALA A 229 -4.04 1.84 0.44
CA ALA A 229 -5.09 1.79 -0.58
C ALA A 229 -5.65 3.19 -0.84
N LYS A 230 -5.98 4.00 0.18
CA LYS A 230 -6.34 5.41 -0.08
C LYS A 230 -5.19 6.21 -0.67
N MET A 231 -3.93 5.93 -0.36
CA MET A 231 -2.81 6.55 -1.07
C MET A 231 -2.63 5.98 -2.49
N ALA A 232 -3.21 4.82 -2.83
CA ALA A 232 -3.31 4.26 -4.18
C ALA A 232 -4.63 4.62 -4.91
N ASP A 233 -5.61 5.20 -4.22
CA ASP A 233 -6.82 5.81 -4.77
C ASP A 233 -6.65 7.34 -4.95
N GLU A 234 -6.00 8.01 -3.97
CA GLU A 234 -5.61 9.43 -4.00
C GLU A 234 -4.40 9.67 -4.93
N VAL A 235 -3.61 8.64 -5.23
CA VAL A 235 -2.73 8.61 -6.41
C VAL A 235 -3.46 7.84 -7.49
N PRO A 236 -3.98 8.50 -8.55
CA PRO A 236 -4.45 7.82 -9.74
C PRO A 236 -3.47 6.74 -10.20
N VAL A 237 -3.89 5.47 -10.15
CA VAL A 237 -3.04 4.33 -10.47
C VAL A 237 -2.40 4.50 -11.85
N GLY A 238 -1.11 4.19 -12.00
CA GLY A 238 -0.36 4.19 -13.26
C GLY A 238 -0.09 5.53 -13.96
N VAL A 239 -1.05 6.45 -13.96
CA VAL A 239 -0.89 7.82 -14.46
C VAL A 239 -0.32 8.66 -13.32
N GLY A 240 1.02 8.77 -13.29
CA GLY A 240 1.72 9.54 -12.27
C GLY A 240 1.09 10.92 -12.04
N ALA A 241 0.94 11.30 -10.78
CA ALA A 241 0.13 12.44 -10.37
C ALA A 241 0.98 13.51 -9.68
N LEU A 242 0.70 14.78 -9.97
CA LEU A 242 1.38 15.93 -9.37
C LEU A 242 0.40 16.78 -8.57
N THR A 243 0.29 16.50 -7.27
CA THR A 243 -0.34 17.40 -6.31
C THR A 243 0.64 18.51 -5.93
N ALA A 244 0.14 19.63 -5.42
CA ALA A 244 0.97 20.77 -5.05
C ALA A 244 0.38 21.63 -3.93
N ARG A 245 1.27 22.39 -3.30
CA ARG A 245 1.00 23.32 -2.19
C ARG A 245 1.67 24.67 -2.47
N ARG A 246 1.23 25.71 -1.77
CA ARG A 246 2.00 26.95 -1.71
C ARG A 246 3.24 26.73 -0.84
N ALA A 247 4.39 27.29 -1.21
CA ALA A 247 5.59 27.26 -0.38
C ALA A 247 5.29 27.79 1.03
N GLY A 248 5.58 27.00 2.06
CA GLY A 248 5.29 27.28 3.47
C GLY A 248 3.95 26.75 4.00
N GLU A 249 3.03 26.28 3.15
CA GLU A 249 1.80 25.61 3.60
C GLU A 249 2.01 24.10 3.81
N THR A 250 1.24 23.47 4.71
CA THR A 250 1.36 22.03 5.03
C THR A 250 0.43 21.11 4.24
N GLN A 251 -0.57 21.66 3.53
CA GLN A 251 -1.57 20.89 2.79
C GLN A 251 -1.36 21.00 1.28
N GLU A 252 -1.37 19.86 0.59
CA GLU A 252 -1.39 19.77 -0.86
C GLU A 252 -2.84 20.02 -1.33
N ARG A 253 -3.12 21.24 -1.80
CA ARG A 253 -4.47 21.74 -2.14
C ARG A 253 -4.72 21.92 -3.63
N TYR A 254 -3.68 21.78 -4.44
CA TYR A 254 -3.75 21.87 -5.90
C TYR A 254 -3.47 20.49 -6.48
N SER A 255 -4.22 20.10 -7.51
CA SER A 255 -3.86 18.99 -8.41
C SER A 255 -3.57 19.58 -9.79
N LEU A 256 -2.50 19.15 -10.44
CA LEU A 256 -2.10 19.69 -11.74
C LEU A 256 -2.61 18.80 -12.87
N ARG A 257 -3.13 19.43 -13.92
CA ARG A 257 -3.64 18.71 -15.09
C ARG A 257 -2.49 18.17 -15.92
N LEU A 258 -2.53 16.88 -16.20
CA LEU A 258 -1.61 16.22 -17.13
C LEU A 258 -2.02 16.56 -18.56
N VAL A 259 -1.18 17.32 -19.28
CA VAL A 259 -1.51 17.81 -20.63
C VAL A 259 -0.84 17.02 -21.74
N ASP A 260 0.24 16.30 -21.43
CA ASP A 260 0.98 15.47 -22.38
C ASP A 260 1.66 14.33 -21.61
N GLN A 261 1.54 13.09 -22.10
CA GLN A 261 2.25 11.92 -21.56
C GLN A 261 2.75 11.04 -22.70
N LYS A 262 4.03 10.64 -22.64
CA LYS A 262 4.65 9.77 -23.65
C LYS A 262 5.30 8.57 -22.97
N VAL A 263 4.93 7.36 -23.38
CA VAL A 263 5.40 6.10 -22.81
C VAL A 263 6.15 5.33 -23.87
N ASN A 264 7.48 5.29 -23.75
CA ASN A 264 8.38 4.58 -24.65
C ASN A 264 8.92 3.32 -23.95
N VAL A 265 8.47 2.16 -24.39
CA VAL A 265 8.89 0.85 -23.88
C VAL A 265 9.85 0.20 -24.88
N THR A 266 10.97 -0.32 -24.42
CA THR A 266 11.87 -1.19 -25.20
C THR A 266 11.93 -2.56 -24.52
N ILE A 267 11.53 -3.61 -25.23
CA ILE A 267 11.54 -4.99 -24.75
C ILE A 267 12.65 -5.75 -25.49
N SER A 268 13.57 -6.32 -24.74
CA SER A 268 14.71 -7.10 -25.22
C SER A 268 14.81 -8.36 -24.34
N GLY A 269 14.61 -9.53 -24.93
CA GLY A 269 14.50 -10.80 -24.20
C GLY A 269 13.39 -10.75 -23.14
N ARG A 270 13.74 -10.94 -21.87
CA ARG A 270 12.81 -10.80 -20.74
C ARG A 270 12.85 -9.44 -20.04
N ILE A 271 13.68 -8.50 -20.49
CA ILE A 271 13.79 -7.17 -19.87
C ILE A 271 12.95 -6.14 -20.64
N ALA A 272 12.14 -5.38 -19.91
CA ALA A 272 11.52 -4.16 -20.43
C ALA A 272 12.14 -2.93 -19.77
N LEU A 273 12.63 -1.98 -20.58
CA LEU A 273 13.00 -0.63 -20.18
C LEU A 273 11.86 0.31 -20.58
N THR A 274 11.23 0.96 -19.61
CA THR A 274 10.17 1.94 -19.85
C THR A 274 10.66 3.34 -19.50
N GLU A 275 10.58 4.26 -20.46
CA GLU A 275 10.75 5.70 -20.28
C GLU A 275 9.37 6.37 -20.34
N VAL A 276 9.01 7.09 -19.28
CA VAL A 276 7.76 7.83 -19.14
C VAL A 276 8.06 9.31 -19.08
N GLU A 277 7.61 10.08 -20.06
CA GLU A 277 7.55 11.54 -19.99
C GLU A 277 6.13 11.98 -19.60
N GLN A 278 6.03 12.96 -18.70
CA GLN A 278 4.77 13.59 -18.31
C GLN A 278 4.94 15.10 -18.18
N THR A 279 4.03 15.84 -18.80
CA THR A 279 3.90 17.30 -18.73
C THR A 279 2.70 17.70 -17.89
N PHE A 280 2.94 18.35 -16.75
CA PHE A 280 1.89 18.86 -15.88
C PHE A 280 1.73 20.38 -16.04
N TYR A 281 0.50 20.85 -16.13
CA TYR A 281 0.16 22.27 -16.23
C TYR A 281 -0.40 22.82 -14.91
N ASN A 282 0.13 23.96 -14.46
CA ASN A 282 -0.30 24.64 -13.25
C ASN A 282 -1.38 25.69 -13.56
N GLU A 283 -2.63 25.37 -13.24
CA GLU A 283 -3.77 26.29 -13.45
C GLU A 283 -3.84 27.42 -12.43
N ALA A 284 -3.05 27.38 -11.35
CA ALA A 284 -2.97 28.49 -10.40
C ALA A 284 -2.10 29.65 -10.97
N PRO A 285 -2.39 30.91 -10.62
CA PRO A 285 -1.54 32.06 -10.94
C PRO A 285 -0.31 32.17 -10.02
N LEU A 286 -0.08 31.20 -9.14
CA LEU A 286 0.96 31.19 -8.12
C LEU A 286 2.05 30.18 -8.45
N VAL A 287 3.29 30.47 -8.03
CA VAL A 287 4.37 29.47 -8.00
C VAL A 287 4.08 28.47 -6.87
N LEU A 288 4.14 27.18 -7.18
CA LEU A 288 3.84 26.09 -6.25
C LEU A 288 5.06 25.19 -5.99
N GLU A 289 5.02 24.47 -4.87
CA GLU A 289 5.85 23.31 -4.57
C GLU A 289 5.00 22.06 -4.80
N GLY A 290 5.44 21.14 -5.64
CA GLY A 290 4.71 19.93 -6.00
C GLY A 290 5.29 18.66 -5.41
N THR A 291 4.43 17.67 -5.21
CA THR A 291 4.77 16.30 -4.86
C THR A 291 4.28 15.39 -6.00
N TYR A 292 5.21 15.02 -6.87
CA TYR A 292 4.97 13.99 -7.88
C TYR A 292 4.95 12.62 -7.21
N ARG A 293 3.97 11.78 -7.58
CA ARG A 293 3.85 10.38 -7.16
C ARG A 293 3.63 9.49 -8.38
N PHE A 294 4.31 8.36 -8.47
CA PHE A 294 4.17 7.38 -9.56
C PHE A 294 4.18 5.95 -8.99
N PRO A 295 3.14 5.13 -9.20
CA PRO A 295 3.17 3.74 -8.76
C PRO A 295 4.03 2.90 -9.72
N LEU A 296 5.14 2.36 -9.21
CA LEU A 296 5.99 1.43 -9.96
C LEU A 296 5.36 0.02 -9.95
N PRO A 297 5.52 -0.79 -11.03
CA PRO A 297 5.30 -2.23 -10.94
C PRO A 297 6.16 -2.86 -9.82
N ALA A 298 5.65 -3.91 -9.16
CA ALA A 298 6.31 -4.48 -7.98
C ALA A 298 7.75 -4.97 -8.26
N ASP A 299 7.98 -5.50 -9.46
CA ASP A 299 9.27 -6.03 -9.93
C ASP A 299 10.10 -5.00 -10.73
N ALA A 300 9.76 -3.70 -10.65
CA ALA A 300 10.46 -2.63 -11.36
C ALA A 300 11.50 -1.90 -10.50
N SER A 301 12.66 -1.62 -11.09
CA SER A 301 13.71 -0.78 -10.52
C SER A 301 13.84 0.54 -11.30
N ILE A 302 13.90 1.67 -10.61
CA ILE A 302 14.21 2.96 -11.24
C ILE A 302 15.63 2.90 -11.82
N SER A 303 15.77 3.26 -13.09
CA SER A 303 17.04 3.34 -13.82
C SER A 303 17.44 4.77 -14.20
N GLY A 304 16.53 5.75 -14.04
CA GLY A 304 16.86 7.16 -14.14
C GLY A 304 15.67 8.09 -13.86
N LEU A 305 15.98 9.35 -13.59
CA LEU A 305 15.00 10.42 -13.43
C LEU A 305 15.60 11.74 -13.93
N SER A 306 14.85 12.49 -14.72
CA SER A 306 15.25 13.79 -15.27
C SER A 306 14.11 14.80 -15.13
N LEU A 307 14.45 16.08 -14.95
CA LEU A 307 13.48 17.19 -15.02
C LEU A 307 13.87 18.16 -16.14
N LEU A 308 12.88 18.69 -16.86
CA LEU A 308 13.16 19.73 -17.85
C LEU A 308 13.33 21.09 -17.15
N VAL A 309 14.53 21.66 -17.26
CA VAL A 309 14.90 22.99 -16.73
C VAL A 309 15.27 23.87 -17.92
N GLY A 310 14.45 24.89 -18.18
CA GLY A 310 14.50 25.64 -19.44
C GLY A 310 14.29 24.68 -20.63
N ASN A 311 15.29 24.57 -21.50
CA ASN A 311 15.25 23.72 -22.69
C ASN A 311 16.18 22.48 -22.58
N ARG A 312 16.56 22.06 -21.37
CA ARG A 312 17.42 20.89 -21.15
C ARG A 312 16.82 19.94 -20.12
N TRP A 313 17.02 18.64 -20.33
CA TRP A 313 16.83 17.64 -19.29
C TRP A 313 18.04 17.68 -18.36
N GLU A 314 17.80 17.93 -17.09
CA GLU A 314 18.81 17.84 -16.02
C GLU A 314 18.54 16.53 -15.25
N ASP A 315 19.50 15.60 -15.30
CA ASP A 315 19.41 14.30 -14.65
C ASP A 315 19.62 14.41 -13.13
N ALA A 316 18.90 13.59 -12.37
CA ALA A 316 18.88 13.64 -10.92
C ALA A 316 19.77 12.57 -10.26
N ALA A 317 20.61 12.99 -9.30
CA ALA A 317 21.74 12.19 -8.84
C ALA A 317 21.44 11.32 -7.61
N MET A 318 21.80 10.03 -7.68
CA MET A 318 21.64 9.07 -6.59
C MET A 318 22.52 9.41 -5.38
N LEU A 319 21.88 9.69 -4.23
CA LEU A 319 22.49 9.93 -2.93
C LEU A 319 21.80 9.08 -1.85
N GLU A 320 22.18 9.25 -0.58
CA GLU A 320 21.52 8.62 0.57
C GLU A 320 20.39 9.51 1.14
N LYS A 321 19.30 8.89 1.64
CA LYS A 321 18.06 9.55 2.06
C LYS A 321 18.25 10.71 3.06
N GLU A 322 19.14 10.54 4.03
CA GLU A 322 19.44 11.56 5.05
C GLU A 322 20.24 12.73 4.46
N ARG A 323 21.17 12.44 3.55
CA ARG A 323 22.00 13.43 2.86
C ARG A 323 21.18 14.29 1.91
N ALA A 324 20.24 13.68 1.19
CA ALA A 324 19.32 14.40 0.31
C ALA A 324 18.40 15.36 1.09
N ARG A 325 17.84 14.91 2.23
CA ARG A 325 17.04 15.77 3.12
C ARG A 325 17.80 16.99 3.64
N ALA A 326 19.07 16.82 4.01
CA ALA A 326 19.91 17.93 4.47
C ALA A 326 20.09 19.01 3.38
N ILE A 327 20.46 18.60 2.16
CA ILE A 327 20.74 19.54 1.07
C ILE A 327 19.45 20.21 0.55
N PHE A 328 18.31 19.50 0.52
CA PHE A 328 17.02 20.13 0.20
C PHE A 328 16.66 21.25 1.18
N LYS A 329 16.83 20.99 2.49
CA LYS A 329 16.60 22.01 3.52
C LYS A 329 17.54 23.21 3.32
N GLU A 330 18.83 22.95 3.09
CA GLU A 330 19.84 23.99 2.83
C GLU A 330 19.50 24.87 1.61
N ILE A 331 19.04 24.27 0.49
CA ILE A 331 18.67 25.04 -0.71
C ILE A 331 17.37 25.83 -0.52
N VAL A 332 16.38 25.29 0.21
CA VAL A 332 15.10 25.98 0.46
C VAL A 332 15.22 27.09 1.50
N GLU A 333 16.13 26.97 2.47
CA GLU A 333 16.43 28.02 3.46
C GLU A 333 17.43 29.07 2.93
N ALA A 334 18.24 28.74 1.92
CA ALA A 334 19.10 29.71 1.25
C ALA A 334 18.28 30.76 0.48
N THR A 335 18.62 32.04 0.66
CA THR A 335 17.92 33.20 0.07
C THR A 335 18.19 33.39 -1.44
N VAL A 336 18.51 32.32 -2.17
CA VAL A 336 18.81 32.31 -3.61
C VAL A 336 18.02 31.16 -4.25
N PRO A 337 17.07 31.44 -5.18
CA PRO A 337 16.31 30.39 -5.82
C PRO A 337 17.22 29.53 -6.71
N ARG A 338 17.45 28.28 -6.28
CA ARG A 338 17.98 27.19 -7.09
C ARG A 338 16.99 26.04 -7.03
N ASP A 339 16.71 25.41 -8.16
CA ASP A 339 15.72 24.33 -8.27
C ASP A 339 16.16 23.08 -7.48
N PRO A 340 15.50 22.71 -6.37
CA PRO A 340 15.88 21.55 -5.55
C PRO A 340 14.84 20.45 -5.73
N ALA A 341 15.11 19.50 -6.63
CA ALA A 341 14.31 18.28 -6.68
C ALA A 341 14.85 17.27 -5.64
N LEU A 342 13.99 16.89 -4.68
CA LEU A 342 14.29 15.90 -3.65
C LEU A 342 13.43 14.66 -3.86
N LEU A 343 14.09 13.52 -4.01
CA LEU A 343 13.43 12.22 -4.09
C LEU A 343 13.32 11.62 -2.69
N GLU A 344 12.14 11.11 -2.33
CA GLU A 344 11.93 10.37 -1.09
C GLU A 344 11.14 9.10 -1.37
N TRP A 345 11.70 7.93 -1.06
CA TRP A 345 10.95 6.68 -1.14
C TRP A 345 9.91 6.60 -0.01
N GLU A 346 8.64 6.44 -0.39
CA GLU A 346 7.45 6.30 0.48
C GLU A 346 7.07 4.81 0.60
N GLN A 347 6.13 4.44 1.47
CA GLN A 347 5.84 3.02 1.74
C GLN A 347 5.07 2.37 0.57
N GLY A 348 5.39 1.10 0.29
CA GLY A 348 4.80 0.31 -0.80
C GLY A 348 5.62 0.39 -2.08
N ASN A 349 4.95 0.38 -3.24
CA ASN A 349 5.54 0.53 -4.57
C ASN A 349 5.40 1.95 -5.15
N ILE A 350 4.96 2.92 -4.34
CA ILE A 350 4.72 4.30 -4.78
C ILE A 350 6.01 5.11 -4.72
N PHE A 351 6.49 5.49 -5.90
CA PHE A 351 7.59 6.42 -6.08
C PHE A 351 7.14 7.87 -5.78
N LYS A 352 8.02 8.69 -5.18
CA LYS A 352 7.71 10.09 -4.79
C LYS A 352 8.88 11.06 -4.93
N LEU A 353 8.58 12.24 -5.49
CA LEU A 353 9.53 13.30 -5.84
C LEU A 353 8.94 14.68 -5.53
N LYS A 354 9.64 15.47 -4.72
CA LYS A 354 9.34 16.88 -4.51
C LYS A 354 9.95 17.72 -5.63
N ILE A 355 9.16 18.64 -6.17
CA ILE A 355 9.51 19.48 -7.31
C ILE A 355 9.21 20.94 -6.98
N PHE A 356 10.26 21.76 -6.99
CA PHE A 356 10.17 23.21 -6.90
C PHE A 356 11.17 23.86 -7.87
N PRO A 357 10.87 25.04 -8.43
CA PRO A 357 9.56 25.68 -8.49
C PRO A 357 8.65 25.06 -9.57
N ILE A 358 7.35 25.20 -9.40
CA ILE A 358 6.35 25.00 -10.46
C ILE A 358 5.76 26.38 -10.82
N PRO A 359 6.04 26.95 -12.00
CA PRO A 359 5.58 28.29 -12.35
C PRO A 359 4.05 28.42 -12.38
N GLY A 360 3.52 29.56 -11.95
CA GLY A 360 2.09 29.88 -12.12
C GLY A 360 1.73 30.03 -13.60
N ARG A 361 0.63 29.41 -14.04
CA ARG A 361 0.22 29.32 -15.46
C ARG A 361 1.26 28.69 -16.40
N GLY A 362 2.22 27.93 -15.87
CA GLY A 362 3.27 27.26 -16.63
C GLY A 362 3.24 25.73 -16.53
N GLU A 363 4.15 25.09 -17.26
CA GLU A 363 4.34 23.64 -17.28
C GLU A 363 5.53 23.19 -16.43
N ARG A 364 5.52 21.91 -16.03
CA ARG A 364 6.72 21.19 -15.57
C ARG A 364 6.73 19.80 -16.21
N LYS A 365 7.82 19.47 -16.89
CA LYS A 365 8.03 18.16 -17.53
C LYS A 365 8.96 17.28 -16.71
N ILE A 366 8.56 16.03 -16.54
CA ILE A 366 9.23 14.99 -15.76
C ILE A 366 9.50 13.82 -16.71
N ARG A 367 10.69 13.21 -16.61
CA ARG A 367 11.02 11.96 -17.30
C ARG A 367 11.48 10.94 -16.27
N LEU A 368 10.74 9.84 -16.14
CA LEU A 368 11.09 8.69 -15.31
C LEU A 368 11.56 7.54 -16.22
N ARG A 369 12.60 6.83 -15.81
CA ARG A 369 13.00 5.55 -16.42
C ARG A 369 13.02 4.45 -15.37
N TYR A 370 12.45 3.29 -15.72
CA TYR A 370 12.56 2.09 -14.91
C TYR A 370 12.76 0.85 -15.80
N THR A 371 13.42 -0.16 -15.25
CA THR A 371 13.53 -1.50 -15.83
C THR A 371 12.68 -2.49 -15.04
N GLN A 372 12.10 -3.48 -15.72
CA GLN A 372 11.40 -4.60 -15.10
C GLN A 372 11.75 -5.91 -15.81
N VAL A 373 11.76 -7.01 -15.06
CA VAL A 373 11.74 -8.36 -15.66
C VAL A 373 10.29 -8.71 -15.99
N LEU A 374 10.02 -9.19 -17.20
CA LEU A 374 8.67 -9.57 -17.60
C LEU A 374 8.27 -10.90 -16.95
N PRO A 375 7.14 -10.95 -16.20
CA PRO A 375 6.62 -12.20 -15.66
C PRO A 375 6.10 -13.08 -16.80
N ALA A 376 6.38 -14.38 -16.71
CA ALA A 376 5.71 -15.39 -17.52
C ALA A 376 4.36 -15.71 -16.86
N VAL A 377 3.26 -15.45 -17.57
CA VAL A 377 1.89 -15.67 -17.09
C VAL A 377 1.17 -16.60 -18.07
N GLY A 378 0.96 -17.85 -17.66
CA GLY A 378 0.46 -18.91 -18.53
C GLY A 378 1.46 -19.23 -19.65
N GLU A 379 1.11 -18.88 -20.89
CA GLU A 379 1.94 -19.16 -22.08
C GLU A 379 2.58 -17.90 -22.70
N SER A 380 2.76 -16.81 -21.94
CA SER A 380 3.29 -15.55 -22.47
C SER A 380 4.08 -14.74 -21.45
N LEU A 381 5.10 -14.01 -21.90
CA LEU A 381 5.64 -12.86 -21.17
C LEU A 381 4.61 -11.74 -21.21
N ARG A 382 4.35 -11.10 -20.07
CA ARG A 382 3.33 -10.07 -19.94
C ARG A 382 3.95 -8.71 -19.61
N TYR A 383 3.95 -7.79 -20.57
CA TYR A 383 4.14 -6.37 -20.27
C TYR A 383 2.80 -5.69 -20.00
N ARG A 384 2.70 -4.95 -18.91
CA ARG A 384 1.59 -4.02 -18.62
C ARG A 384 2.18 -2.69 -18.19
N TYR A 385 1.66 -1.62 -18.77
CA TYR A 385 1.83 -0.26 -18.31
C TYR A 385 0.55 0.13 -17.55
N PRO A 386 0.64 0.38 -16.24
CA PRO A 386 -0.54 0.70 -15.45
C PRO A 386 -1.14 2.04 -15.88
N LEU A 387 -2.47 2.16 -15.85
CA LEU A 387 -3.18 3.42 -16.14
C LEU A 387 -4.37 3.66 -15.19
N SER A 388 -4.74 4.93 -15.01
CA SER A 388 -5.69 5.31 -13.95
C SER A 388 -7.09 4.86 -14.29
N GLY A 389 -7.80 4.33 -13.28
CA GLY A 389 -9.14 3.77 -13.44
C GLY A 389 -9.17 2.26 -13.67
N ALA A 390 -8.08 1.67 -14.19
CA ALA A 390 -8.01 0.26 -14.55
C ALA A 390 -8.27 -0.72 -13.38
N SER A 391 -7.88 -0.34 -12.17
CA SER A 391 -8.02 -1.17 -10.96
C SER A 391 -9.25 -0.84 -10.09
N SER A 392 -9.89 0.31 -10.31
CA SER A 392 -11.01 0.80 -9.48
C SER A 392 -12.33 0.94 -10.22
N GLY A 393 -12.34 0.73 -11.55
CA GLY A 393 -13.56 0.81 -12.37
C GLY A 393 -14.10 2.22 -12.61
N ALA A 394 -13.52 3.23 -11.97
CA ALA A 394 -13.77 4.63 -12.26
C ALA A 394 -13.04 5.07 -13.55
N SER A 395 -13.55 6.08 -14.24
CA SER A 395 -12.83 6.65 -15.40
C SER A 395 -11.58 7.41 -14.93
N GLY A 396 -10.45 7.18 -15.59
CA GLY A 396 -9.16 7.73 -15.23
C GLY A 396 -9.04 9.26 -15.34
N THR A 397 -7.91 9.77 -14.85
CA THR A 397 -7.54 11.18 -15.05
C THR A 397 -7.34 11.45 -16.54
N ALA A 398 -8.00 12.47 -17.08
CA ALA A 398 -7.89 12.83 -18.49
C ALA A 398 -6.48 13.31 -18.84
N ILE A 399 -5.93 12.76 -19.93
CA ILE A 399 -4.60 13.07 -20.48
C ILE A 399 -4.81 13.88 -21.77
N GLY A 400 -4.24 15.08 -21.86
CA GLY A 400 -4.46 15.98 -23.01
C GLY A 400 -4.02 15.38 -24.36
N ASP A 401 -2.77 14.92 -24.44
CA ASP A 401 -2.17 14.24 -25.59
C ASP A 401 -1.39 13.02 -25.07
N PHE A 402 -1.66 11.82 -25.60
CA PHE A 402 -1.14 10.56 -25.07
C PHE A 402 -0.47 9.74 -26.16
N ASP A 403 0.84 9.53 -26.04
CA ASP A 403 1.62 8.61 -26.90
C ASP A 403 1.97 7.33 -26.12
N PHE A 404 1.62 6.17 -26.66
CA PHE A 404 2.07 4.87 -26.17
C PHE A 404 2.82 4.13 -27.27
N LYS A 405 4.08 3.74 -27.02
CA LYS A 405 4.92 3.01 -27.97
C LYS A 405 5.67 1.87 -27.28
N VAL A 406 5.57 0.68 -27.85
CA VAL A 406 6.38 -0.49 -27.47
C VAL A 406 7.25 -0.89 -28.65
N THR A 407 8.56 -0.99 -28.42
CA THR A 407 9.55 -1.49 -29.37
C THR A 407 10.04 -2.85 -28.88
N ILE A 408 9.97 -3.88 -29.71
CA ILE A 408 10.37 -5.25 -29.38
C ILE A 408 11.54 -5.65 -30.29
N ASP A 409 12.67 -6.01 -29.69
CA ASP A 409 13.84 -6.51 -30.42
C ASP A 409 13.61 -7.96 -30.86
N LYS A 410 13.63 -8.23 -32.18
CA LYS A 410 13.35 -9.56 -32.74
C LYS A 410 14.49 -10.58 -32.56
N GLY A 411 15.69 -10.12 -32.20
CA GLY A 411 16.87 -11.00 -32.05
C GLY A 411 16.85 -11.87 -30.79
N GLU A 412 16.14 -11.41 -29.75
CA GLU A 412 16.10 -12.02 -28.42
C GLU A 412 14.80 -12.82 -28.17
N LEU A 413 13.96 -13.02 -29.20
CA LEU A 413 12.63 -13.63 -29.10
C LEU A 413 12.32 -14.48 -30.36
N PRO A 414 11.61 -15.63 -30.23
CA PRO A 414 11.30 -16.48 -31.39
C PRO A 414 10.40 -15.82 -32.44
N SER A 415 10.63 -16.13 -33.71
CA SER A 415 9.85 -15.66 -34.87
C SER A 415 8.34 -15.86 -34.70
N ASP A 416 7.95 -16.99 -34.14
CA ASP A 416 6.57 -17.46 -34.11
C ASP A 416 5.78 -16.75 -32.99
N ALA A 417 6.47 -16.42 -31.89
CA ALA A 417 5.96 -15.54 -30.84
C ALA A 417 5.75 -14.11 -31.35
N LEU A 418 6.71 -13.61 -32.14
CA LEU A 418 6.67 -12.28 -32.76
C LEU A 418 5.56 -12.17 -33.83
N ALA A 419 5.15 -13.28 -34.46
CA ALA A 419 3.95 -13.32 -35.29
C ALA A 419 2.69 -13.17 -34.42
N ALA A 420 2.56 -13.97 -33.35
CA ALA A 420 1.37 -14.13 -32.53
C ALA A 420 1.26 -13.19 -31.30
N LEU A 421 1.89 -12.02 -31.33
CA LEU A 421 1.77 -10.95 -30.32
C LEU A 421 0.30 -10.56 -30.09
N LYS A 422 -0.09 -10.34 -28.83
CA LYS A 422 -1.46 -9.94 -28.45
C LYS A 422 -1.45 -8.63 -27.65
N THR A 423 -2.39 -7.74 -27.96
CA THR A 423 -2.62 -6.47 -27.27
C THR A 423 -4.02 -6.47 -26.65
N PRO A 424 -4.27 -7.28 -25.59
CA PRO A 424 -5.63 -7.73 -25.24
C PRO A 424 -6.61 -6.63 -24.80
N MET A 425 -6.13 -5.42 -24.51
CA MET A 425 -6.94 -4.28 -24.06
C MET A 425 -6.94 -3.09 -25.03
N ALA A 426 -6.20 -3.14 -26.15
CA ALA A 426 -6.17 -2.05 -27.12
C ALA A 426 -5.72 -2.52 -28.51
N ASP A 427 -6.26 -1.91 -29.56
CA ASP A 427 -5.72 -2.04 -30.91
C ASP A 427 -4.49 -1.11 -31.02
N LEU A 428 -3.30 -1.67 -31.28
CA LEU A 428 -2.05 -0.92 -31.42
C LEU A 428 -1.53 -1.07 -32.85
N GLU A 429 -1.23 0.05 -33.51
CA GLU A 429 -0.68 0.02 -34.87
C GLU A 429 0.67 -0.68 -34.89
N ARG A 430 0.73 -1.84 -35.56
CA ARG A 430 1.95 -2.65 -35.73
C ARG A 430 2.73 -2.20 -36.95
N ARG A 431 3.97 -1.79 -36.74
CA ARG A 431 4.97 -1.50 -37.79
C ARG A 431 6.18 -2.42 -37.61
N GLU A 432 6.78 -2.86 -38.71
CA GLU A 432 8.00 -3.69 -38.66
C GLU A 432 9.19 -2.97 -39.28
N HIS A 433 10.28 -2.93 -38.52
CA HIS A 433 11.48 -2.18 -38.84
C HIS A 433 12.69 -3.13 -38.78
N GLY A 434 12.82 -4.00 -39.79
CA GLY A 434 13.94 -4.93 -39.89
C GLY A 434 14.03 -5.90 -38.69
N ASP A 435 14.97 -5.61 -37.79
CA ASP A 435 15.27 -6.30 -36.54
C ASP A 435 14.28 -5.98 -35.39
N ARG A 436 13.30 -5.09 -35.61
CA ARG A 436 12.34 -4.65 -34.59
C ARG A 436 10.88 -4.72 -35.02
N ILE A 437 10.00 -4.85 -34.02
CA ILE A 437 8.56 -4.58 -34.14
C ILE A 437 8.24 -3.35 -33.28
N GLU A 438 7.49 -2.42 -33.84
CA GLU A 438 6.89 -1.29 -33.13
C GLU A 438 5.38 -1.52 -33.02
N LEU A 439 4.82 -1.31 -31.82
CA LEU A 439 3.39 -1.27 -31.55
C LEU A 439 3.08 0.11 -30.97
N SER A 440 2.19 0.89 -31.58
CA SER A 440 1.92 2.26 -31.14
C SER A 440 0.44 2.65 -31.13
N ALA A 441 0.06 3.51 -30.18
CA ALA A 441 -1.21 4.23 -30.16
C ALA A 441 -1.00 5.71 -29.81
N HIS A 442 -1.84 6.57 -30.37
CA HIS A 442 -1.89 8.01 -30.07
C HIS A 442 -3.33 8.42 -29.84
N GLU A 443 -3.60 9.10 -28.72
CA GLU A 443 -4.94 9.51 -28.30
C GLU A 443 -4.95 10.94 -27.74
N ARG A 444 -6.12 11.60 -27.77
CA ARG A 444 -6.30 12.99 -27.26
C ARG A 444 -7.50 13.11 -26.32
N GLU A 445 -7.34 13.92 -25.28
CA GLU A 445 -8.28 14.00 -24.14
C GLU A 445 -8.60 12.59 -23.56
N PHE A 446 -7.60 11.71 -23.62
CA PHE A 446 -7.69 10.29 -23.34
C PHE A 446 -8.05 10.06 -21.87
N ARG A 447 -9.11 9.27 -21.64
CA ARG A 447 -9.50 8.81 -20.31
C ARG A 447 -9.32 7.29 -20.25
N PRO A 448 -8.20 6.79 -19.70
CA PRO A 448 -8.03 5.36 -19.54
C PRO A 448 -9.12 4.76 -18.63
N VAL A 449 -9.47 3.51 -18.94
CA VAL A 449 -10.36 2.66 -18.13
C VAL A 449 -9.80 1.23 -17.95
N HIS A 450 -8.62 0.97 -18.51
CA HIS A 450 -7.88 -0.28 -18.45
C HIS A 450 -6.38 0.03 -18.65
N ASP A 451 -5.52 -0.91 -18.27
CA ASP A 451 -4.09 -0.85 -18.56
C ASP A 451 -3.82 -1.03 -20.07
N LEU A 452 -2.63 -0.60 -20.52
CA LEU A 452 -2.12 -0.94 -21.85
C LEU A 452 -0.99 -1.97 -21.74
N GLY A 453 -0.81 -2.80 -22.76
CA GLY A 453 0.25 -3.79 -22.72
C GLY A 453 0.25 -4.78 -23.86
N VAL A 454 1.24 -5.67 -23.79
CA VAL A 454 1.53 -6.68 -24.81
C VAL A 454 1.75 -8.01 -24.09
N ASP A 455 1.10 -9.06 -24.58
CA ASP A 455 1.41 -10.43 -24.23
C ASP A 455 2.22 -11.05 -25.39
N ILE A 456 3.44 -11.48 -25.09
CA ILE A 456 4.40 -12.08 -26.03
C ILE A 456 4.41 -13.59 -25.77
N PRO A 457 3.94 -14.45 -26.69
CA PRO A 457 3.94 -15.90 -26.49
C PRO A 457 5.35 -16.46 -26.17
N LEU A 458 5.42 -17.50 -25.34
CA LEU A 458 6.66 -18.22 -25.05
C LEU A 458 6.64 -19.65 -25.64
N PRO A 459 7.72 -20.12 -26.27
CA PRO A 459 7.83 -21.51 -26.68
C PRO A 459 7.91 -22.45 -25.46
N PRO A 460 7.66 -23.76 -25.64
CA PRO A 460 7.67 -24.74 -24.54
C PRO A 460 9.01 -24.84 -23.79
N GLU A 461 10.15 -24.63 -24.44
CA GLU A 461 11.46 -24.54 -23.79
C GLU A 461 11.57 -23.33 -22.84
N ASP A 462 11.49 -22.11 -23.38
CA ASP A 462 11.76 -20.86 -22.65
C ASP A 462 10.81 -20.61 -21.48
N ARG A 463 9.62 -21.23 -21.47
CA ARG A 463 8.68 -21.15 -20.33
C ARG A 463 9.31 -21.62 -19.03
N ARG A 464 9.99 -22.77 -19.04
CA ARG A 464 10.48 -23.45 -17.82
C ARG A 464 11.81 -22.90 -17.33
N MET A 465 12.72 -22.61 -18.25
CA MET A 465 14.03 -22.07 -17.94
C MET A 465 14.43 -21.07 -19.03
N HIS A 466 14.71 -19.84 -18.63
CA HIS A 466 15.28 -18.80 -19.48
C HIS A 466 16.63 -18.38 -18.92
N ALA A 467 17.63 -18.23 -19.77
CA ALA A 467 18.96 -17.75 -19.41
C ALA A 467 19.43 -16.74 -20.45
N GLU A 468 19.76 -15.53 -20.00
CA GLU A 468 20.32 -14.46 -20.84
C GLU A 468 21.64 -13.95 -20.24
N THR A 469 22.55 -13.50 -21.09
CA THR A 469 23.85 -12.96 -20.71
C THR A 469 24.08 -11.60 -21.34
N HIS A 470 24.32 -10.57 -20.53
CA HIS A 470 24.52 -9.20 -20.99
C HIS A 470 25.95 -8.75 -20.70
N LEU A 471 26.58 -8.05 -21.65
CA LEU A 471 27.88 -7.40 -21.47
C LEU A 471 27.67 -5.89 -21.49
N ASP A 472 27.79 -5.23 -20.34
CA ASP A 472 27.62 -3.79 -20.25
C ASP A 472 28.84 -3.05 -20.83
N ARG A 473 28.67 -1.76 -21.11
CA ARG A 473 29.62 -0.86 -21.78
C ARG A 473 30.93 -0.63 -21.01
N ASP A 474 30.95 -0.95 -19.72
CA ASP A 474 32.16 -0.94 -18.88
C ASP A 474 32.96 -2.26 -18.96
N GLY A 475 32.42 -3.29 -19.62
CA GLY A 475 33.00 -4.62 -19.75
C GLY A 475 32.58 -5.62 -18.68
N GLN A 476 31.65 -5.27 -17.77
CA GLN A 476 31.11 -6.24 -16.82
C GLN A 476 30.08 -7.17 -17.49
N ALA A 477 30.29 -8.47 -17.27
CA ALA A 477 29.40 -9.52 -17.75
C ALA A 477 28.37 -9.88 -16.67
N TYR A 478 27.10 -9.72 -16.99
CA TYR A 478 25.95 -10.06 -16.18
C TYR A 478 25.23 -11.26 -16.79
N PHE A 479 24.48 -12.01 -15.97
CA PHE A 479 23.58 -13.03 -16.45
C PHE A 479 22.31 -13.06 -15.60
N MET A 480 21.18 -13.37 -16.22
CA MET A 480 19.92 -13.68 -15.53
C MET A 480 19.54 -15.12 -15.85
N VAL A 481 19.09 -15.86 -14.83
CA VAL A 481 18.47 -17.18 -14.99
C VAL A 481 17.14 -17.16 -14.26
N ALA A 482 16.05 -17.36 -15.00
CA ALA A 482 14.70 -17.53 -14.46
C ALA A 482 14.29 -19.00 -14.62
N VAL A 483 13.88 -19.65 -13.52
CA VAL A 483 13.43 -21.05 -13.51
C VAL A 483 12.04 -21.13 -12.89
N GLN A 484 11.10 -21.72 -13.62
CA GLN A 484 9.84 -22.18 -13.06
C GLN A 484 9.96 -23.69 -12.82
N PRO A 485 10.14 -24.15 -11.57
CA PRO A 485 10.29 -25.56 -11.28
C PRO A 485 8.97 -26.28 -11.54
N ASP A 486 9.06 -27.48 -12.15
CA ASP A 486 7.96 -28.42 -12.17
C ASP A 486 7.80 -29.00 -10.75
N LEU A 487 6.72 -28.61 -10.08
CA LEU A 487 6.32 -29.15 -8.79
C LEU A 487 5.11 -30.06 -9.05
N PRO A 488 5.32 -31.39 -9.19
CA PRO A 488 4.23 -32.34 -9.38
C PRO A 488 3.46 -32.50 -8.06
N LEU A 489 2.63 -31.51 -7.76
CA LEU A 489 1.49 -31.66 -6.88
C LEU A 489 0.59 -32.73 -7.50
N ALA A 490 0.18 -33.73 -6.72
CA ALA A 490 -0.85 -34.64 -7.16
C ALA A 490 -2.12 -33.82 -7.44
N ALA A 491 -2.78 -34.09 -8.57
CA ALA A 491 -4.11 -33.52 -8.81
C ALA A 491 -5.03 -33.98 -7.68
N ASP A 492 -5.69 -33.02 -7.05
CA ASP A 492 -6.67 -33.31 -6.00
C ASP A 492 -8.01 -33.54 -6.70
N ASP A 493 -8.21 -34.75 -7.22
CA ASP A 493 -9.39 -35.19 -7.99
C ASP A 493 -10.68 -35.25 -7.13
N ARG A 494 -10.74 -34.48 -6.04
CA ARG A 494 -11.91 -34.32 -5.17
C ARG A 494 -12.79 -33.18 -5.71
N PRO A 495 -14.11 -33.40 -5.83
CA PRO A 495 -15.06 -32.35 -6.18
C PRO A 495 -14.90 -31.12 -5.29
N THR A 496 -14.82 -29.94 -5.91
CA THR A 496 -14.68 -28.67 -5.21
C THR A 496 -16.01 -27.93 -5.17
N HIS A 497 -16.32 -27.34 -4.01
CA HIS A 497 -17.53 -26.56 -3.79
C HIS A 497 -17.18 -25.07 -3.82
N TYR A 498 -17.78 -24.34 -4.76
CA TYR A 498 -17.53 -22.92 -5.02
C TYR A 498 -18.73 -22.05 -4.64
N ALA A 499 -18.49 -20.98 -3.89
CA ALA A 499 -19.47 -19.91 -3.66
C ALA A 499 -18.93 -18.61 -4.26
N PHE A 500 -19.50 -18.17 -5.39
CA PHE A 500 -19.20 -16.88 -5.98
C PHE A 500 -20.06 -15.81 -5.33
N VAL A 501 -19.45 -14.73 -4.83
CA VAL A 501 -20.17 -13.62 -4.20
C VAL A 501 -19.93 -12.35 -5.00
N LEU A 502 -21.02 -11.72 -5.45
CA LEU A 502 -20.97 -10.48 -6.23
C LEU A 502 -21.53 -9.32 -5.39
N ASP A 503 -20.73 -8.29 -5.20
CA ASP A 503 -21.14 -7.05 -4.53
C ASP A 503 -22.07 -6.24 -5.45
N ARG A 504 -23.34 -6.11 -5.07
CA ARG A 504 -24.36 -5.30 -5.73
C ARG A 504 -24.64 -3.96 -5.02
N SER A 505 -23.75 -3.51 -4.13
CA SER A 505 -23.87 -2.22 -3.45
C SER A 505 -23.93 -1.04 -4.44
N HIS A 506 -24.33 0.13 -3.93
CA HIS A 506 -24.34 1.38 -4.70
C HIS A 506 -22.95 1.79 -5.25
N SER A 507 -21.87 1.20 -4.74
CA SER A 507 -20.49 1.38 -5.24
C SER A 507 -20.29 0.76 -6.62
N THR A 508 -20.98 -0.35 -6.90
CA THR A 508 -20.80 -1.14 -8.12
C THR A 508 -21.59 -0.53 -9.27
N THR A 509 -20.92 -0.16 -10.37
CA THR A 509 -21.60 0.34 -11.58
C THR A 509 -22.23 -0.82 -12.38
N PRO A 510 -23.24 -0.56 -13.24
CA PRO A 510 -23.82 -1.58 -14.10
C PRO A 510 -22.79 -2.29 -15.00
N GLU A 511 -21.77 -1.58 -15.46
CA GLU A 511 -20.69 -2.10 -16.30
C GLU A 511 -19.81 -3.07 -15.50
N LEU A 512 -19.42 -2.70 -14.27
CA LEU A 512 -18.63 -3.54 -13.37
C LEU A 512 -19.41 -4.79 -12.95
N PHE A 513 -20.70 -4.65 -12.61
CA PHE A 513 -21.54 -5.79 -12.25
C PHE A 513 -21.76 -6.73 -13.44
N THR A 514 -21.88 -6.19 -14.66
CA THR A 514 -21.97 -6.99 -15.90
C THR A 514 -20.68 -7.74 -16.16
N ALA A 515 -19.52 -7.10 -15.98
CA ALA A 515 -18.21 -7.75 -16.11
C ALA A 515 -17.99 -8.86 -15.08
N ALA A 516 -18.31 -8.60 -13.80
CA ALA A 516 -18.24 -9.60 -12.73
C ALA A 516 -19.19 -10.79 -12.97
N SER A 517 -20.44 -10.52 -13.38
CA SER A 517 -21.40 -11.56 -13.75
C SER A 517 -20.92 -12.42 -14.92
N SER A 518 -20.34 -11.78 -15.95
CA SER A 518 -19.78 -12.47 -17.12
C SER A 518 -18.58 -13.34 -16.76
N LEU A 519 -17.72 -12.87 -15.86
CA LEU A 519 -16.58 -13.63 -15.35
C LEU A 519 -17.02 -14.85 -14.53
N VAL A 520 -17.98 -14.67 -13.62
CA VAL A 520 -18.53 -15.78 -12.81
C VAL A 520 -19.19 -16.83 -13.70
N GLN A 521 -19.95 -16.43 -14.73
CA GLN A 521 -20.50 -17.36 -15.73
C GLN A 521 -19.41 -18.10 -16.52
N ALA A 522 -18.35 -17.40 -16.94
CA ALA A 522 -17.24 -18.00 -17.69
C ALA A 522 -16.41 -18.99 -16.84
N ILE A 523 -16.22 -18.73 -15.54
CA ILE A 523 -15.55 -19.66 -14.61
C ILE A 523 -16.47 -20.83 -14.30
N ALA A 524 -17.73 -20.58 -13.93
CA ALA A 524 -18.68 -21.63 -13.55
C ALA A 524 -19.00 -22.59 -14.71
N GLY A 525 -18.99 -22.10 -15.95
CA GLY A 525 -19.09 -22.92 -17.17
C GLY A 525 -17.82 -23.68 -17.56
N ALA A 526 -16.74 -23.55 -16.79
CA ALA A 526 -15.46 -24.26 -16.97
C ALA A 526 -15.09 -25.16 -15.79
N LEU A 527 -15.99 -25.31 -14.79
CA LEU A 527 -15.88 -26.27 -13.69
C LEU A 527 -16.18 -27.70 -14.16
N ASP A 528 -15.79 -28.70 -13.38
CA ASP A 528 -16.12 -30.09 -13.67
C ASP A 528 -17.62 -30.40 -13.40
N ILE A 529 -18.14 -31.49 -13.96
CA ILE A 529 -19.53 -31.91 -13.72
C ILE A 529 -19.74 -32.42 -12.28
N ASP A 530 -18.69 -32.92 -11.62
CA ASP A 530 -18.76 -33.32 -10.22
C ASP A 530 -18.55 -32.17 -9.22
N ASP A 531 -17.99 -31.03 -9.64
CA ASP A 531 -17.94 -29.79 -8.83
C ASP A 531 -19.35 -29.28 -8.47
N ARG A 532 -19.44 -28.45 -7.44
CA ARG A 532 -20.69 -27.75 -7.08
C ARG A 532 -20.45 -26.25 -7.01
N VAL A 533 -21.43 -25.49 -7.48
CA VAL A 533 -21.40 -24.03 -7.53
C VAL A 533 -22.66 -23.44 -6.92
N THR A 534 -22.49 -22.35 -6.17
CA THR A 534 -23.54 -21.41 -5.81
C THR A 534 -23.09 -19.99 -6.13
N ILE A 535 -24.05 -19.11 -6.39
CA ILE A 535 -23.83 -17.73 -6.80
C ILE A 535 -24.71 -16.83 -5.94
N LEU A 536 -24.10 -15.91 -5.20
CA LEU A 536 -24.74 -14.96 -4.31
C LEU A 536 -24.59 -13.54 -4.86
N ALA A 537 -25.65 -12.73 -4.76
CA ALA A 537 -25.60 -11.30 -5.03
C ALA A 537 -25.94 -10.55 -3.73
N CYS A 538 -25.01 -9.71 -3.26
CA CYS A 538 -25.04 -9.22 -1.89
C CYS A 538 -24.79 -7.72 -1.74
N ASP A 539 -25.38 -7.15 -0.69
CA ASP A 539 -25.11 -5.81 -0.17
C ASP A 539 -24.92 -5.89 1.37
N THR A 540 -25.84 -5.31 2.14
CA THR A 540 -26.10 -5.58 3.55
C THR A 540 -26.84 -6.90 3.79
N ALA A 541 -27.46 -7.45 2.75
CA ALA A 541 -28.06 -8.79 2.72
C ALA A 541 -27.63 -9.54 1.45
N CYS A 542 -27.65 -10.87 1.49
CA CYS A 542 -27.34 -11.73 0.34
C CYS A 542 -28.60 -12.43 -0.18
N ASP A 543 -28.85 -12.30 -1.48
CA ASP A 543 -29.76 -13.17 -2.22
C ASP A 543 -28.97 -14.28 -2.92
N ALA A 544 -29.54 -15.48 -3.03
CA ALA A 544 -28.91 -16.65 -3.62
C ALA A 544 -29.54 -17.06 -4.96
N ALA A 545 -28.73 -17.52 -5.90
CA ALA A 545 -29.20 -18.03 -7.18
C ALA A 545 -30.10 -19.29 -7.00
N PRO A 546 -31.14 -19.46 -7.83
CA PRO A 546 -32.06 -20.60 -7.74
C PRO A 546 -31.34 -21.96 -7.81
N GLY A 547 -31.61 -22.81 -6.81
CA GLY A 547 -31.00 -24.15 -6.69
C GLY A 547 -29.91 -24.26 -5.62
N GLY A 548 -29.40 -23.14 -5.08
CA GLY A 548 -28.41 -23.16 -3.99
C GLY A 548 -27.04 -23.65 -4.47
N LEU A 549 -26.45 -24.62 -3.76
CA LEU A 549 -25.20 -25.28 -4.15
C LEU A 549 -25.51 -26.52 -5.00
N GLN A 550 -25.19 -26.47 -6.30
CA GLN A 550 -25.62 -27.46 -7.30
C GLN A 550 -24.55 -27.69 -8.39
N ALA A 551 -24.71 -28.73 -9.21
CA ALA A 551 -23.80 -28.99 -10.32
C ALA A 551 -23.85 -27.86 -11.38
N PRO A 552 -22.74 -27.50 -12.05
CA PRO A 552 -22.64 -26.42 -13.04
C PRO A 552 -23.28 -26.77 -14.40
N THR A 553 -24.54 -27.22 -14.39
CA THR A 553 -25.30 -27.57 -15.59
C THR A 553 -25.71 -26.32 -16.38
N ALA A 554 -25.88 -26.46 -17.70
CA ALA A 554 -26.30 -25.34 -18.56
C ALA A 554 -27.61 -24.67 -18.11
N ASP A 555 -28.57 -25.45 -17.58
CA ASP A 555 -29.82 -24.93 -17.03
C ASP A 555 -29.59 -24.14 -15.73
N ALA A 556 -28.75 -24.64 -14.82
CA ALA A 556 -28.37 -23.94 -13.58
C ALA A 556 -27.61 -22.63 -13.86
N LEU A 557 -26.67 -22.64 -14.80
CA LEU A 557 -25.93 -21.45 -15.23
C LEU A 557 -26.86 -20.42 -15.88
N THR A 558 -27.80 -20.86 -16.74
CA THR A 558 -28.84 -20.00 -17.34
C THR A 558 -29.76 -19.39 -16.28
N ALA A 559 -30.15 -20.17 -15.26
CA ALA A 559 -30.94 -19.67 -14.13
C ALA A 559 -30.17 -18.65 -13.28
N ALA A 560 -28.87 -18.87 -13.06
CA ALA A 560 -27.99 -17.94 -12.35
C ALA A 560 -27.74 -16.64 -13.13
N ASP A 561 -27.59 -16.69 -14.45
CA ASP A 561 -27.49 -15.48 -15.29
C ASP A 561 -28.80 -14.68 -15.27
N ALA A 562 -29.95 -15.34 -15.38
CA ALA A 562 -31.25 -14.69 -15.23
C ALA A 562 -31.44 -14.06 -13.83
N PHE A 563 -30.94 -14.72 -12.78
CA PHE A 563 -30.90 -14.18 -11.41
C PHE A 563 -29.99 -12.95 -11.31
N LEU A 564 -28.77 -12.99 -11.85
CA LEU A 564 -27.82 -11.86 -11.83
C LEU A 564 -28.35 -10.67 -12.63
N ARG A 565 -28.92 -10.89 -13.82
CA ARG A 565 -29.54 -9.83 -14.62
C ARG A 565 -30.83 -9.25 -14.00
N GLY A 566 -31.39 -9.90 -12.98
CA GLY A 566 -32.52 -9.41 -12.18
C GLY A 566 -32.12 -8.55 -10.96
N GLN A 567 -30.82 -8.40 -10.67
CA GLN A 567 -30.35 -7.70 -9.46
C GLN A 567 -30.53 -6.19 -9.57
N THR A 568 -30.88 -5.56 -8.44
CA THR A 568 -30.88 -4.09 -8.30
C THR A 568 -29.61 -3.66 -7.59
N LEU A 569 -28.83 -2.77 -8.20
CA LEU A 569 -27.58 -2.27 -7.61
C LEU A 569 -27.90 -1.17 -6.58
N ALA A 570 -27.84 -1.51 -5.31
CA ALA A 570 -28.29 -0.69 -4.18
C ALA A 570 -27.70 -1.16 -2.85
N GLY A 571 -27.81 -0.34 -1.81
CA GLY A 571 -27.30 -0.66 -0.47
C GLY A 571 -25.80 -0.39 -0.30
N ALA A 572 -25.23 -0.91 0.79
CA ALA A 572 -23.83 -0.79 1.15
C ALA A 572 -23.23 -2.18 1.40
N SER A 573 -21.92 -2.36 1.23
CA SER A 573 -21.27 -3.67 1.35
C SER A 573 -21.06 -4.11 2.81
N ASP A 574 -21.72 -5.18 3.28
CA ASP A 574 -21.27 -5.93 4.46
C ASP A 574 -20.40 -7.12 4.00
N LEU A 575 -19.10 -6.86 3.80
CA LEU A 575 -18.13 -7.89 3.41
C LEU A 575 -18.08 -9.07 4.40
N GLY A 576 -18.33 -8.83 5.68
CA GLY A 576 -18.41 -9.89 6.67
C GLY A 576 -19.68 -10.73 6.49
N GLY A 577 -20.81 -10.10 6.18
CA GLY A 577 -22.10 -10.74 5.92
C GLY A 577 -22.09 -11.55 4.63
N MET A 578 -21.42 -11.02 3.60
CA MET A 578 -21.10 -11.70 2.35
C MET A 578 -20.34 -13.00 2.60
N LEU A 579 -19.22 -12.95 3.31
CA LEU A 579 -18.38 -14.12 3.58
C LEU A 579 -19.06 -15.14 4.51
N ARG A 580 -19.86 -14.69 5.49
CA ARG A 580 -20.71 -15.57 6.31
C ARG A 580 -21.73 -16.31 5.44
N SER A 581 -22.50 -15.59 4.64
CA SER A 581 -23.53 -16.17 3.76
C SER A 581 -22.95 -17.18 2.76
N ALA A 582 -21.73 -16.94 2.26
CA ALA A 582 -21.01 -17.87 1.40
C ALA A 582 -20.57 -19.14 2.15
N ALA A 583 -20.04 -19.00 3.37
CA ALA A 583 -19.68 -20.14 4.21
C ALA A 583 -20.91 -20.98 4.60
N ASP A 584 -22.02 -20.34 4.94
CA ASP A 584 -23.28 -21.02 5.28
C ASP A 584 -23.84 -21.79 4.06
N ALA A 585 -23.82 -21.17 2.87
CA ALA A 585 -24.25 -21.81 1.62
C ALA A 585 -23.36 -22.98 1.17
N LEU A 586 -22.11 -23.04 1.62
CA LEU A 586 -21.22 -24.20 1.45
C LEU A 586 -21.50 -25.30 2.50
N HIS A 587 -21.60 -24.94 3.78
CA HIS A 587 -21.87 -25.89 4.87
C HIS A 587 -23.25 -26.58 4.79
N GLU A 588 -24.25 -25.92 4.19
CA GLU A 588 -25.59 -26.50 3.99
C GLU A 588 -25.60 -27.79 3.13
N ALA A 589 -24.52 -28.07 2.39
CA ALA A 589 -24.35 -29.30 1.62
C ALA A 589 -23.72 -30.44 2.45
N ASP A 590 -22.68 -30.15 3.24
CA ASP A 590 -22.00 -31.15 4.09
C ASP A 590 -22.95 -31.76 5.13
N ALA A 591 -23.96 -31.00 5.57
CA ALA A 591 -25.01 -31.46 6.49
C ALA A 591 -26.06 -32.42 5.87
N LYS A 592 -25.93 -32.76 4.57
CA LYS A 592 -26.89 -33.62 3.83
C LYS A 592 -26.24 -34.86 3.17
N GLY A 593 -24.96 -35.15 3.49
CA GLY A 593 -24.20 -36.33 3.04
C GLY A 593 -24.35 -37.56 3.94
#